data_AF-A0A7C5U7A3-F1
#
_entry.id   AF-A0A7C5U7A3-F1
#
_cell.length_a   1.000
_cell.length_b   1.000
_cell.length_c   1.000
_cell.angle_alpha   90.00
_cell.angle_beta   90.00
_cell.angle_gamma   90.00
#
_symmetry.space_group_name_H-M   'P 1'
#
loop_
_entity.id
_entity.type
_entity.pdbx_description
1 polymer ?
#
loop_
_entity_poly.entity_id
_entity_poly.type
_entity_poly.pdbx_seq_one_letter_code
_entity_poly.pdbx_strand_id
1 'polypeptide(L)'
;MFKAPKSYVSFGEVVVKLRYRELFRCGLPAGVFPGGFEGGYPKVTVSLIIINTIVYVITSFNNMFMSIGSYWVEVGSYIPISLVEDPSNIYRVFTSMFLHGDILHIFFNMYFLYIFGRGVENTLGSLRFLILYFTSGIFATIFHTAFSYIQGVTALMIPALGASGAISGVLAAYLMFYPGTSLSACWFFFVFPVCFTVRASYWLLFWFATQVIYGYARLGAAVAFFAHAGGFVAGIALLLLLVNKERLEMLRFWRSYGSLFNIVFREVTVTGLGRITKLILAILIASLIAGSAVIASDVKQLDIYVANISGKVVGITDLDEYVVFAIVNDELEIPAIANVYTRILVNRLVGLDMFMNKSAANTIVNLIGIKTYSKLPLRGLVVDVPTYIENLTLIYDSLGILREAYGSIDTVVVSIRDTTYRFESNITYFFKINIESSYNGSKLVISTAIASFTISTIALLVSLFRDRELAVIS
;
A
#
# COMPACT_ATOMS: atom_id res chain seq x y z
N MET A 1 -16.51 -9.11 -10.34
CA MET A 1 -17.21 -9.68 -9.18
C MET A 1 -16.18 -10.09 -8.12
N PHE A 2 -15.48 -9.10 -7.56
CA PHE A 2 -14.40 -9.33 -6.59
C PHE A 2 -14.96 -9.35 -5.17
N LYS A 3 -15.13 -10.53 -4.58
CA LYS A 3 -15.38 -10.63 -3.13
C LYS A 3 -14.07 -10.37 -2.39
N ALA A 4 -13.96 -9.20 -1.76
CA ALA A 4 -12.82 -8.84 -0.93
C ALA A 4 -12.66 -9.83 0.24
N PRO A 5 -11.45 -10.33 0.53
CA PRO A 5 -11.19 -11.09 1.74
C PRO A 5 -11.36 -10.17 2.96
N LYS A 6 -12.02 -10.69 4.01
CA LYS A 6 -12.20 -9.98 5.28
C LYS A 6 -10.83 -9.71 5.91
N SER A 7 -10.41 -8.44 5.92
CA SER A 7 -9.20 -8.01 6.62
C SER A 7 -9.51 -7.75 8.09
N TYR A 8 -8.75 -8.41 8.98
CA TYR A 8 -8.62 -8.01 10.37
C TYR A 8 -7.46 -7.03 10.46
N VAL A 9 -7.71 -5.81 10.95
CA VAL A 9 -6.69 -4.80 11.22
C VAL A 9 -6.28 -4.90 12.70
N SER A 10 -4.97 -5.03 12.93
CA SER A 10 -4.34 -4.76 14.22
C SER A 10 -3.42 -3.56 14.04
N PHE A 11 -3.81 -2.39 14.57
CA PHE A 11 -2.88 -1.31 14.90
C PHE A 11 -3.13 -0.85 16.33
N GLY A 12 -2.06 -0.80 17.12
CA GLY A 12 -2.07 -0.21 18.45
C GLY A 12 -2.48 1.27 18.39
N GLU A 13 -3.26 1.66 19.38
CA GLU A 13 -3.92 2.97 19.50
C GLU A 13 -2.90 4.08 19.77
N VAL A 14 -2.75 5.03 18.84
CA VAL A 14 -1.83 6.18 18.99
C VAL A 14 -2.56 7.49 18.77
N VAL A 15 -2.62 8.33 19.81
CA VAL A 15 -3.22 9.68 19.74
C VAL A 15 -2.10 10.71 19.82
N VAL A 16 -1.89 11.48 18.75
CA VAL A 16 -0.83 12.50 18.61
C VAL A 16 -1.36 13.92 18.84
N LYS A 17 -1.18 14.48 20.03
CA LYS A 17 -1.59 15.86 20.36
C LYS A 17 -0.47 16.86 20.06
N LEU A 18 -0.77 17.91 19.31
CA LEU A 18 0.11 19.08 19.20
C LEU A 18 0.09 19.89 20.51
N ARG A 19 1.24 20.09 21.15
CA ARG A 19 1.37 21.13 22.18
C ARG A 19 1.53 22.49 21.50
N TYR A 20 0.41 23.18 21.30
CA TYR A 20 0.36 24.58 20.85
C TYR A 20 1.05 25.59 21.79
N ARG A 21 1.49 25.16 22.99
CA ARG A 21 2.09 26.05 24.01
C ARG A 21 3.38 26.74 23.59
N GLU A 22 4.04 26.33 22.51
CA GLU A 22 5.25 27.01 22.01
C GLU A 22 4.98 28.00 20.86
N LEU A 23 3.82 27.95 20.21
CA LEU A 23 3.40 28.96 19.24
C LEU A 23 2.81 30.21 19.90
N PHE A 24 2.24 30.06 21.11
CA PHE A 24 1.54 31.13 21.83
C PHE A 24 2.29 31.66 23.06
N ARG A 25 3.56 31.28 23.26
CA ARG A 25 4.39 31.81 24.38
C ARG A 25 4.95 33.22 24.13
N CYS A 26 4.62 33.82 23.00
CA CYS A 26 4.76 35.26 22.80
C CYS A 26 3.44 35.88 23.22
N GLY A 27 3.39 36.51 24.40
CA GLY A 27 2.19 37.17 24.94
C GLY A 27 1.73 38.35 24.07
N LEU A 28 1.22 38.06 22.89
CA LEU A 28 0.61 39.04 22.00
C LEU A 28 -0.90 39.07 22.30
N PRO A 29 -1.46 40.24 22.67
CA PRO A 29 -2.88 40.37 22.90
C PRO A 29 -3.64 40.06 21.60
N ALA A 30 -4.68 39.24 21.72
CA ALA A 30 -5.66 39.06 20.67
C ALA A 30 -6.30 40.43 20.38
N GLY A 31 -6.01 41.02 19.22
CA GLY A 31 -6.76 42.19 18.74
C GLY A 31 -5.99 43.41 18.20
N VAL A 32 -4.65 43.41 18.14
CA VAL A 32 -3.88 44.61 17.67
C VAL A 32 -3.20 44.39 16.32
N PHE A 33 -3.88 43.74 15.37
CA PHE A 33 -3.42 43.63 13.99
C PHE A 33 -4.54 44.06 13.03
N PRO A 34 -4.31 45.00 12.10
CA PRO A 34 -5.16 45.14 10.92
C PRO A 34 -4.88 43.91 10.02
N GLY A 35 -5.57 42.81 10.31
CA GLY A 35 -5.32 41.49 9.72
C GLY A 35 -4.65 40.53 10.70
N GLY A 36 -5.42 39.96 11.63
CA GLY A 36 -4.95 39.02 12.64
C GLY A 36 -4.29 37.78 12.03
N PHE A 37 -3.04 37.53 12.39
CA PHE A 37 -2.36 36.25 12.20
C PHE A 37 -2.82 35.24 13.27
N GLU A 38 -4.13 34.97 13.32
CA GLU A 38 -4.56 33.59 13.46
C GLU A 38 -4.22 32.96 12.09
N GLY A 39 -3.37 31.93 12.05
CA GLY A 39 -3.06 31.27 10.77
C GLY A 39 -4.36 31.01 10.01
N GLY A 40 -4.45 31.51 8.77
CA GLY A 40 -5.71 31.58 8.03
C GLY A 40 -6.50 30.29 8.14
N TYR A 41 -7.82 30.40 8.32
CA TYR A 41 -8.70 29.24 8.49
C TYR A 41 -8.35 28.17 7.43
N PRO A 42 -8.01 26.92 7.82
CA PRO A 42 -7.46 25.92 6.89
C PRO A 42 -8.60 25.33 6.06
N LYS A 43 -9.08 26.13 5.10
CA LYS A 43 -10.28 25.88 4.31
C LYS A 43 -10.18 24.55 3.60
N VAL A 44 -9.06 24.26 2.94
CA VAL A 44 -8.93 23.02 2.16
C VAL A 44 -8.82 21.81 3.07
N THR A 45 -8.04 21.91 4.15
CA THR A 45 -7.93 20.82 5.14
C THR A 45 -9.30 20.46 5.70
N VAL A 46 -10.09 21.46 6.13
CA VAL A 46 -11.44 21.24 6.67
C VAL A 46 -12.40 20.74 5.60
N SER A 47 -12.36 21.29 4.38
CA SER A 47 -13.19 20.81 3.27
C SER A 47 -12.91 19.35 2.93
N LEU A 48 -11.65 18.94 2.87
CA LEU A 48 -11.28 17.55 2.63
C LEU A 48 -11.82 16.65 3.75
N ILE A 49 -11.73 17.09 5.03
CA ILE A 49 -12.29 16.33 6.15
C ILE A 49 -13.81 16.15 6.00
N ILE A 50 -14.53 17.23 5.68
CA ILE A 50 -15.98 17.19 5.49
C ILE A 50 -16.35 16.25 4.34
N ILE A 51 -15.68 16.37 3.18
CA ILE A 51 -15.94 15.54 2.00
C ILE A 51 -15.70 14.06 2.32
N ASN A 52 -14.57 13.71 2.94
CA ASN A 52 -14.26 12.33 3.32
C ASN A 52 -15.28 11.77 4.32
N THR A 53 -15.72 12.59 5.27
CA THR A 53 -16.74 12.19 6.25
C THR A 53 -18.09 11.92 5.58
N ILE A 54 -18.52 12.77 4.65
CA ILE A 54 -19.76 12.56 3.87
C ILE A 54 -19.66 11.27 3.03
N VAL A 55 -18.55 11.08 2.32
CA VAL A 55 -18.32 9.86 1.52
C VAL A 55 -18.35 8.62 2.39
N TYR A 56 -17.73 8.65 3.57
CA TYR A 56 -17.76 7.52 4.49
C TYR A 56 -19.16 7.20 4.98
N VAL A 57 -19.94 8.22 5.40
CA VAL A 57 -21.33 8.03 5.83
C VAL A 57 -22.16 7.36 4.73
N ILE A 58 -22.03 7.80 3.48
CA ILE A 58 -22.74 7.22 2.33
C ILE A 58 -22.30 5.77 2.09
N THR A 59 -20.98 5.53 2.05
CA THR A 59 -20.42 4.24 1.63
C THR A 59 -20.49 3.15 2.69
N SER A 60 -20.71 3.51 3.95
CA SER A 60 -20.84 2.59 5.09
C SER A 60 -22.26 2.48 5.66
N PHE A 61 -23.23 3.24 5.12
CA PHE A 61 -24.62 3.31 5.62
C PHE A 61 -25.26 1.94 5.82
N ASN A 62 -25.19 1.07 4.80
CA ASN A 62 -25.78 -0.27 4.83
C ASN A 62 -25.13 -1.21 5.88
N ASN A 63 -23.95 -0.85 6.38
CA ASN A 63 -23.19 -1.60 7.37
C ASN A 63 -23.16 -0.88 8.73
N MET A 64 -24.18 -0.05 9.02
CA MET A 64 -24.30 0.69 10.29
C MET A 64 -23.07 1.54 10.62
N PHE A 65 -22.39 2.07 9.61
CA PHE A 65 -21.18 2.91 9.76
C PHE A 65 -19.98 2.20 10.39
N MET A 66 -19.96 0.87 10.42
CA MET A 66 -18.82 0.10 10.95
C MET A 66 -17.76 -0.16 9.88
N SER A 67 -18.21 -0.44 8.65
CA SER A 67 -17.33 -0.73 7.52
C SER A 67 -17.94 -0.33 6.19
N ILE A 68 -17.09 -0.13 5.19
CA ILE A 68 -17.53 0.15 3.81
C ILE A 68 -18.30 -1.04 3.20
N GLY A 69 -19.32 -0.76 2.41
CA GLY A 69 -20.05 -1.77 1.63
C GLY A 69 -19.20 -2.37 0.52
N SER A 70 -19.34 -3.67 0.24
CA SER A 70 -18.57 -4.38 -0.79
C SER A 70 -18.72 -3.78 -2.18
N TYR A 71 -19.91 -3.28 -2.52
CA TYR A 71 -20.18 -2.56 -3.75
C TYR A 71 -19.23 -1.36 -3.93
N TRP A 72 -19.08 -0.52 -2.90
CA TRP A 72 -18.23 0.68 -2.95
C TRP A 72 -16.75 0.35 -3.05
N VAL A 73 -16.31 -0.75 -2.42
CA VAL A 73 -14.96 -1.28 -2.62
C VAL A 73 -14.77 -1.69 -4.09
N GLU A 74 -15.70 -2.47 -4.64
CA GLU A 74 -15.59 -2.97 -6.01
C GLU A 74 -15.61 -1.86 -7.05
N VAL A 75 -16.37 -0.77 -6.86
CA VAL A 75 -16.46 0.31 -7.85
C VAL A 75 -15.47 1.47 -7.63
N GLY A 76 -15.03 1.74 -6.41
CA GLY A 76 -14.28 2.97 -6.11
C GLY A 76 -12.87 2.79 -5.57
N SER A 77 -12.48 1.57 -5.16
CA SER A 77 -11.11 1.30 -4.72
C SER A 77 -10.14 1.23 -5.90
N TYR A 78 -8.87 1.52 -5.63
CA TYR A 78 -7.80 1.38 -6.60
C TYR A 78 -7.34 -0.08 -6.64
N ILE A 79 -7.47 -0.71 -7.80
CA ILE A 79 -6.99 -2.06 -8.06
C ILE A 79 -6.05 -1.95 -9.28
N PRO A 80 -4.74 -2.14 -9.13
CA PRO A 80 -3.79 -1.92 -10.21
C PRO A 80 -4.16 -2.61 -11.53
N ILE A 81 -4.59 -3.88 -11.47
CA ILE A 81 -4.91 -4.63 -12.69
C ILE A 81 -6.09 -4.04 -13.47
N SER A 82 -7.03 -3.38 -12.78
CA SER A 82 -8.23 -2.84 -13.43
C SER A 82 -7.91 -1.79 -14.49
N LEU A 83 -6.74 -1.13 -14.40
CA LEU A 83 -6.24 -0.20 -15.42
C LEU A 83 -5.68 -0.91 -16.65
N VAL A 84 -5.19 -2.13 -16.49
CA VAL A 84 -4.75 -2.98 -17.61
C VAL A 84 -5.97 -3.55 -18.34
N GLU A 85 -6.98 -3.96 -17.57
CA GLU A 85 -8.24 -4.48 -18.09
C GLU A 85 -9.02 -3.42 -18.86
N ASP A 86 -9.24 -2.25 -18.26
CA ASP A 86 -9.92 -1.14 -18.89
C ASP A 86 -9.35 0.21 -18.39
N PRO A 87 -8.68 0.99 -19.27
CA PRO A 87 -8.16 2.30 -18.93
C PRO A 87 -9.20 3.29 -18.39
N SER A 88 -10.51 3.07 -18.64
CA SER A 88 -11.58 3.90 -18.09
C SER A 88 -11.59 3.88 -16.56
N ASN A 89 -11.03 2.84 -15.93
CA ASN A 89 -10.88 2.71 -14.48
C ASN A 89 -9.91 3.73 -13.84
N ILE A 90 -9.31 4.64 -14.62
CA ILE A 90 -8.40 5.69 -14.10
C ILE A 90 -9.04 6.57 -13.02
N TYR A 91 -10.37 6.73 -13.00
CA TYR A 91 -11.06 7.47 -11.93
C TYR A 91 -10.79 6.88 -10.53
N ARG A 92 -10.48 5.57 -10.44
CA ARG A 92 -10.18 4.86 -9.19
C ARG A 92 -8.94 5.39 -8.49
N VAL A 93 -8.00 6.00 -9.22
CA VAL A 93 -6.85 6.70 -8.64
C VAL A 93 -7.31 7.83 -7.73
N PHE A 94 -8.38 8.53 -8.10
CA PHE A 94 -8.92 9.65 -7.32
C PHE A 94 -10.00 9.20 -6.32
N THR A 95 -10.93 8.33 -6.71
CA THR A 95 -12.01 7.92 -5.80
C THR A 95 -11.51 7.13 -4.60
N SER A 96 -10.44 6.33 -4.78
CA SER A 96 -9.82 5.57 -3.69
C SER A 96 -9.33 6.46 -2.56
N MET A 97 -8.93 7.71 -2.86
CA MET A 97 -8.48 8.69 -1.86
C MET A 97 -9.59 9.14 -0.90
N PHE A 98 -10.86 8.86 -1.20
CA PHE A 98 -12.02 9.25 -0.39
C PHE A 98 -12.72 8.09 0.31
N LEU A 99 -12.43 6.86 -0.09
CA LEU A 99 -13.00 5.66 0.51
C LEU A 99 -12.24 5.25 1.76
N HIS A 100 -12.95 4.76 2.78
CA HIS A 100 -12.35 4.32 4.04
C HIS A 100 -12.97 2.99 4.49
N GLY A 101 -12.12 2.07 4.93
CA GLY A 101 -12.52 0.67 5.20
C GLY A 101 -13.43 0.52 6.41
N ASP A 102 -13.17 1.31 7.45
CA ASP A 102 -13.81 1.23 8.76
C ASP A 102 -13.69 2.57 9.52
N ILE A 103 -14.34 2.65 10.68
CA ILE A 103 -14.47 3.88 11.47
C ILE A 103 -13.13 4.37 12.02
N LEU A 104 -12.24 3.45 12.41
CA LEU A 104 -10.91 3.81 12.91
C LEU A 104 -10.04 4.32 11.77
N HIS A 105 -10.14 3.70 10.60
CA HIS A 105 -9.40 4.13 9.41
C HIS A 105 -9.74 5.58 9.03
N ILE A 106 -11.03 5.96 8.93
CA ILE A 106 -11.39 7.36 8.68
C ILE A 106 -10.98 8.28 9.83
N PHE A 107 -11.21 7.87 11.08
CA PHE A 107 -10.87 8.68 12.24
C PHE A 107 -9.39 9.08 12.21
N PHE A 108 -8.48 8.12 12.06
CA PHE A 108 -7.05 8.40 12.05
C PHE A 108 -6.66 9.22 10.82
N ASN A 109 -7.17 8.94 9.62
CA ASN A 109 -6.87 9.76 8.44
C ASN A 109 -7.26 11.22 8.65
N MET A 110 -8.48 11.48 9.14
CA MET A 110 -8.94 12.86 9.35
C MET A 110 -8.20 13.53 10.51
N TYR A 111 -7.84 12.77 11.54
CA TYR A 111 -7.02 13.24 12.65
C TYR A 111 -5.64 13.70 12.20
N PHE A 112 -4.91 12.86 11.46
CA PHE A 112 -3.61 13.19 10.89
C PHE A 112 -3.72 14.36 9.90
N LEU A 113 -4.73 14.35 9.01
CA LEU A 113 -4.96 15.44 8.06
C LEU A 113 -5.19 16.77 8.78
N TYR A 114 -5.98 16.81 9.85
CA TYR A 114 -6.24 18.03 10.59
C TYR A 114 -4.99 18.58 11.28
N ILE A 115 -4.27 17.71 11.99
CA ILE A 115 -3.09 18.08 12.78
C ILE A 115 -1.97 18.62 11.90
N PHE A 116 -1.64 17.90 10.83
CA PHE A 116 -0.50 18.23 9.99
C PHE A 116 -0.90 19.15 8.83
N GLY A 117 -2.09 18.93 8.25
CA GLY A 117 -2.59 19.69 7.10
C GLY A 117 -2.75 21.18 7.37
N ARG A 118 -3.23 21.57 8.55
CA ARG A 118 -3.34 22.99 8.92
C ARG A 118 -2.01 23.74 8.81
N GLY A 119 -0.93 23.17 9.34
CA GLY A 119 0.39 23.79 9.30
C GLY A 119 0.94 23.87 7.87
N VAL A 120 0.75 22.81 7.09
CA VAL A 120 1.21 22.75 5.70
C VAL A 120 0.40 23.69 4.81
N GLU A 121 -0.94 23.75 4.96
CA GLU A 121 -1.81 24.68 4.23
C GLU A 121 -1.47 26.14 4.56
N ASN A 122 -1.17 26.44 5.82
CA ASN A 122 -0.72 27.78 6.21
C ASN A 122 0.64 28.14 5.59
N THR A 123 1.52 27.15 5.35
CA THR A 123 2.82 27.39 4.72
C THR A 123 2.72 27.53 3.20
N LEU A 124 1.95 26.66 2.54
CA LEU A 124 1.86 26.61 1.09
C LEU A 124 0.77 27.52 0.50
N GLY A 125 -0.25 27.85 1.28
CA GLY A 125 -1.52 28.36 0.80
C GLY A 125 -2.43 27.26 0.25
N SER A 126 -3.74 27.52 0.23
CA SER A 126 -4.78 26.53 -0.07
C SER A 126 -4.63 25.82 -1.42
N LEU A 127 -4.38 26.54 -2.51
CA LEU A 127 -4.26 25.92 -3.85
C LEU A 127 -3.05 24.96 -3.93
N ARG A 128 -1.90 25.39 -3.43
CA ARG A 128 -0.67 24.60 -3.50
C ARG A 128 -0.73 23.40 -2.55
N PHE A 129 -1.39 23.56 -1.40
CA PHE A 129 -1.72 22.43 -0.52
C PHE A 129 -2.64 21.41 -1.20
N LEU A 130 -3.65 21.87 -1.95
CA LEU A 130 -4.54 20.97 -2.70
C LEU A 130 -3.77 20.18 -3.77
N ILE A 131 -2.88 20.85 -4.51
CA ILE A 131 -2.00 20.21 -5.50
C ILE A 131 -1.07 19.20 -4.82
N LEU A 132 -0.46 19.55 -3.68
CA LEU A 132 0.35 18.63 -2.89
C LEU A 132 -0.45 17.36 -2.52
N TYR A 133 -1.66 17.54 -1.99
CA TYR A 133 -2.52 16.44 -1.53
C TYR A 133 -2.85 15.46 -2.66
N PHE A 134 -3.43 15.95 -3.76
CA PHE A 134 -3.82 15.06 -4.87
C PHE A 134 -2.63 14.42 -5.57
N THR A 135 -1.57 15.18 -5.81
CA THR A 135 -0.38 14.65 -6.50
C THR A 135 0.32 13.59 -5.65
N SER A 136 0.37 13.77 -4.32
CA SER A 136 0.90 12.74 -3.41
C SER A 136 0.03 11.48 -3.41
N GLY A 137 -1.29 11.60 -3.52
CA GLY A 137 -2.20 10.45 -3.68
C GLY A 137 -1.97 9.68 -4.99
N ILE A 138 -1.74 10.38 -6.11
CA ILE A 138 -1.40 9.75 -7.39
C ILE A 138 -0.07 8.99 -7.28
N PHE A 139 0.95 9.60 -6.67
CA PHE A 139 2.21 8.89 -6.45
C PHE A 139 2.10 7.75 -5.45
N ALA A 140 1.16 7.80 -4.50
CA ALA A 140 0.85 6.66 -3.66
C ALA A 140 0.35 5.46 -4.49
N THR A 141 -0.56 5.68 -5.44
CA THR A 141 -1.01 4.59 -6.35
C THR A 141 0.10 4.10 -7.27
N ILE A 142 0.98 4.99 -7.75
CA ILE A 142 2.13 4.64 -8.58
C ILE A 142 3.09 3.71 -7.81
N PHE A 143 3.46 4.05 -6.57
CA PHE A 143 4.35 3.19 -5.79
C PHE A 143 3.69 1.87 -5.40
N HIS A 144 2.40 1.91 -5.04
CA HIS A 144 1.68 0.67 -4.71
C HIS A 144 1.73 -0.31 -5.88
N THR A 145 1.49 0.16 -7.10
CA THR A 145 1.54 -0.64 -8.31
C THR A 145 2.95 -1.11 -8.65
N ALA A 146 3.95 -0.22 -8.61
CA ALA A 146 5.34 -0.59 -8.89
C ALA A 146 5.83 -1.68 -7.94
N PHE A 147 5.65 -1.47 -6.63
CA PHE A 147 6.16 -2.36 -5.60
C PHE A 147 5.28 -3.59 -5.35
N SER A 148 4.14 -3.73 -6.05
CA SER A 148 3.36 -4.97 -6.04
C SER A 148 4.20 -6.17 -6.49
N TYR A 149 5.15 -5.97 -7.41
CA TYR A 149 6.11 -7.01 -7.81
C TYR A 149 6.93 -7.53 -6.61
N ILE A 150 7.40 -6.63 -5.74
CA ILE A 150 8.15 -7.00 -4.54
C ILE A 150 7.24 -7.57 -3.46
N GLN A 151 5.97 -7.16 -3.38
CA GLN A 151 5.02 -7.65 -2.39
C GLN A 151 4.41 -9.02 -2.75
N GLY A 152 4.50 -9.42 -4.01
CA GLY A 152 3.89 -10.61 -4.59
C GLY A 152 2.76 -10.22 -5.54
N VAL A 153 2.68 -10.92 -6.67
CA VAL A 153 1.81 -10.61 -7.82
C VAL A 153 0.34 -10.39 -7.48
N THR A 154 -0.18 -10.99 -6.41
CA THR A 154 -1.55 -10.73 -5.93
C THR A 154 -1.80 -9.31 -5.47
N ALA A 155 -0.76 -8.57 -5.08
CA ALA A 155 -0.90 -7.17 -4.69
C ALA A 155 -1.52 -6.32 -5.82
N LEU A 156 -1.36 -6.73 -7.10
CA LEU A 156 -2.01 -6.07 -8.24
C LEU A 156 -3.54 -6.26 -8.28
N MET A 157 -4.06 -7.22 -7.53
CA MET A 157 -5.49 -7.55 -7.43
C MET A 157 -6.10 -7.08 -6.10
N ILE A 158 -5.29 -6.61 -5.14
CA ILE A 158 -5.79 -6.21 -3.82
C ILE A 158 -6.33 -4.77 -3.90
N PRO A 159 -7.60 -4.54 -3.52
CA PRO A 159 -8.17 -3.21 -3.38
C PRO A 159 -7.39 -2.33 -2.39
N ALA A 160 -6.91 -1.17 -2.87
CA ALA A 160 -6.35 -0.11 -2.03
C ALA A 160 -7.33 1.08 -1.96
N LEU A 161 -7.58 1.55 -0.74
CA LEU A 161 -8.46 2.69 -0.47
C LEU A 161 -8.00 3.43 0.79
N GLY A 162 -8.24 4.73 0.84
CA GLY A 162 -7.88 5.60 1.95
C GLY A 162 -7.19 6.88 1.50
N ALA A 163 -7.45 7.96 2.23
CA ALA A 163 -6.75 9.23 2.09
C ALA A 163 -5.26 9.17 2.50
N SER A 164 -4.85 8.08 3.15
CA SER A 164 -3.55 7.95 3.83
C SER A 164 -2.34 8.19 2.92
N GLY A 165 -2.40 7.76 1.65
CA GLY A 165 -1.33 8.05 0.66
C GLY A 165 -1.13 9.55 0.43
N ALA A 166 -2.22 10.30 0.25
CA ALA A 166 -2.18 11.75 0.10
C ALA A 166 -1.74 12.46 1.38
N ILE A 167 -2.25 12.00 2.53
CA ILE A 167 -1.86 12.50 3.85
C ILE A 167 -0.37 12.25 4.11
N SER A 168 0.20 11.15 3.62
CA SER A 168 1.64 10.87 3.73
C SER A 168 2.49 11.97 3.11
N GLY A 169 2.04 12.56 1.98
CA GLY A 169 2.70 13.73 1.39
C GLY A 169 2.58 14.99 2.23
N VAL A 170 1.45 15.17 2.94
CA VAL A 170 1.28 16.23 3.95
C VAL A 170 2.23 16.02 5.14
N LEU A 171 2.40 14.78 5.61
CA LEU A 171 3.35 14.45 6.68
C LEU A 171 4.79 14.76 6.25
N ALA A 172 5.17 14.40 5.02
CA ALA A 172 6.47 14.74 4.45
C ALA A 172 6.69 16.26 4.38
N ALA A 173 5.71 17.02 3.91
CA ALA A 173 5.80 18.47 3.89
C ALA A 173 5.96 19.06 5.30
N TYR A 174 5.22 18.52 6.28
CA TYR A 174 5.36 18.93 7.66
C TYR A 174 6.74 18.60 8.24
N LEU A 175 7.30 17.43 7.93
CA LEU A 175 8.68 17.07 8.32
C LEU A 175 9.68 18.12 7.81
N MET A 176 9.54 18.58 6.57
CA MET A 176 10.47 19.52 5.96
C MET A 176 10.29 20.95 6.47
N PHE A 177 9.04 21.38 6.73
CA PHE A 177 8.76 22.72 7.25
C PHE A 177 8.99 22.84 8.76
N TYR A 178 8.71 21.80 9.53
CA TYR A 178 8.61 21.88 10.97
C TYR A 178 9.41 20.80 11.73
N PRO A 179 10.65 20.43 11.32
CA PRO A 179 11.39 19.31 11.90
C PRO A 179 11.65 19.42 13.42
N GLY A 180 11.73 20.63 13.97
CA GLY A 180 11.98 20.89 15.39
C GLY A 180 10.73 20.94 16.27
N THR A 181 9.53 20.88 15.69
CA THR A 181 8.28 21.03 16.48
C THR A 181 8.08 19.84 17.40
N SER A 182 7.72 20.11 18.66
CA SER A 182 7.42 19.06 19.64
C SER A 182 6.03 18.45 19.41
N LEU A 183 5.99 17.16 19.08
CA LEU A 183 4.77 16.37 18.99
C LEU A 183 4.64 15.54 20.27
N SER A 184 3.48 15.58 20.92
CA SER A 184 3.19 14.69 22.05
C SER A 184 2.36 13.52 21.54
N ALA A 185 2.87 12.31 21.65
CA ALA A 185 2.12 11.09 21.36
C ALA A 185 1.72 10.43 22.69
N CYS A 186 0.47 10.01 22.80
CA CYS A 186 -0.02 9.21 23.90
C CYS A 186 -0.36 7.82 23.35
N TRP A 187 0.28 6.81 23.91
CA TRP A 187 0.02 5.41 23.61
C TRP A 187 -0.75 4.79 24.77
N PHE A 188 -1.84 4.09 24.47
CA PHE A 188 -2.53 3.30 25.49
C PHE A 188 -1.81 1.96 25.64
N PHE A 189 -1.04 1.80 26.72
CA PHE A 189 -0.52 0.50 27.13
C PHE A 189 -1.45 -0.05 28.23
N PHE A 190 -2.25 -1.05 27.88
CA PHE A 190 -3.31 -1.66 28.70
C PHE A 190 -4.41 -0.68 29.12
N VAL A 191 -4.19 0.09 30.19
CA VAL A 191 -5.18 1.01 30.80
C VAL A 191 -4.58 2.40 31.06
N PHE A 192 -3.26 2.55 31.03
CA PHE A 192 -2.58 3.82 31.31
C PHE A 192 -2.07 4.49 30.03
N PRO A 193 -2.46 5.74 29.74
CA PRO A 193 -1.89 6.49 28.63
C PRO A 193 -0.45 6.88 28.97
N VAL A 194 0.52 6.32 28.25
CA VAL A 194 1.91 6.76 28.29
C VAL A 194 2.10 7.85 27.25
N CYS A 195 2.26 9.09 27.71
CA CYS A 195 2.49 10.23 26.84
C CYS A 195 3.96 10.62 26.84
N PHE A 196 4.58 10.64 25.66
CA PHE A 196 5.95 11.14 25.47
C PHE A 196 5.95 12.25 24.42
N THR A 197 6.90 13.16 24.55
CA THR A 197 7.06 14.29 23.61
C THR A 197 8.37 14.11 22.86
N VAL A 198 8.28 14.08 21.54
CA VAL A 198 9.42 13.93 20.63
C VAL A 198 9.35 14.97 19.53
N ARG A 199 10.49 15.27 18.92
CA ARG A 199 10.52 16.17 17.75
C ARG A 199 9.77 15.53 16.59
N ALA A 200 9.07 16.35 15.81
CA ALA A 200 8.36 15.94 14.61
C ALA A 200 9.29 15.20 13.64
N SER A 201 10.54 15.65 13.53
CA SER A 201 11.56 14.97 12.72
C SER A 201 11.77 13.51 13.09
N TYR A 202 11.84 13.16 14.38
CA TYR A 202 12.02 11.78 14.80
C TYR A 202 10.73 10.97 14.63
N TRP A 203 9.59 11.56 14.95
CA TRP A 203 8.30 10.87 14.86
C TRP A 203 7.94 10.51 13.42
N LEU A 204 8.04 11.48 12.51
CA LEU A 204 7.68 11.30 11.10
C LEU A 204 8.72 10.47 10.37
N LEU A 205 10.00 10.56 10.74
CA LEU A 205 11.03 9.66 10.22
C LEU A 205 10.82 8.22 10.68
N PHE A 206 10.51 7.99 11.96
CA PHE A 206 10.18 6.67 12.48
C PHE A 206 8.98 6.08 11.74
N TRP A 207 7.90 6.85 11.60
CA TRP A 207 6.72 6.41 10.86
C TRP A 207 7.03 6.11 9.38
N PHE A 208 7.84 6.93 8.70
CA PHE A 208 8.25 6.65 7.32
C PHE A 208 9.11 5.39 7.23
N ALA A 209 10.04 5.20 8.17
CA ALA A 209 10.86 4.00 8.26
C ALA A 209 10.02 2.73 8.39
N THR A 210 8.95 2.75 9.20
CA THR A 210 8.07 1.58 9.30
C THR A 210 7.36 1.28 7.98
N GLN A 211 7.01 2.29 7.19
CA GLN A 211 6.39 2.06 5.87
C GLN A 211 7.36 1.33 4.94
N VAL A 212 8.60 1.80 4.86
CA VAL A 212 9.63 1.18 4.00
C VAL A 212 9.95 -0.24 4.48
N ILE A 213 10.22 -0.41 5.79
CA ILE A 213 10.61 -1.70 6.36
C ILE A 213 9.48 -2.73 6.22
N TYR A 214 8.25 -2.39 6.60
CA TYR A 214 7.12 -3.34 6.49
C TYR A 214 6.73 -3.62 5.05
N GLY A 215 6.89 -2.64 4.15
CA GLY A 215 6.74 -2.85 2.71
C GLY A 215 7.67 -3.94 2.19
N TYR A 216 8.98 -3.82 2.43
CA TYR A 216 9.96 -4.83 1.99
C TYR A 216 9.86 -6.15 2.75
N ALA A 217 9.54 -6.12 4.04
CA ALA A 217 9.38 -7.32 4.86
C ALA A 217 8.07 -8.08 4.59
N ARG A 218 7.18 -7.55 3.73
CA ARG A 218 5.83 -8.09 3.43
C ARG A 218 4.99 -8.32 4.70
N LEU A 219 5.17 -7.47 5.70
CA LEU A 219 4.43 -7.52 6.96
C LEU A 219 3.13 -6.72 6.83
N GLY A 220 2.04 -7.18 7.44
CA GLY A 220 0.77 -6.43 7.50
C GLY A 220 0.01 -6.36 6.17
N ALA A 221 -0.43 -7.52 5.66
CA ALA A 221 -1.08 -7.68 4.35
C ALA A 221 -2.32 -6.78 4.08
N ALA A 222 -2.90 -6.16 5.11
CA ALA A 222 -4.03 -5.24 4.98
C ALA A 222 -3.64 -3.76 4.74
N VAL A 223 -2.34 -3.42 4.72
CA VAL A 223 -1.88 -2.04 4.60
C VAL A 223 -1.00 -1.86 3.36
N ALA A 224 -1.34 -0.87 2.54
CA ALA A 224 -0.57 -0.48 1.37
C ALA A 224 0.68 0.36 1.75
N PHE A 225 1.65 -0.26 2.43
CA PHE A 225 2.85 0.43 2.94
C PHE A 225 3.62 1.22 1.87
N PHE A 226 3.78 0.68 0.67
CA PHE A 226 4.44 1.41 -0.43
C PHE A 226 3.60 2.58 -0.96
N ALA A 227 2.27 2.56 -0.80
CA ALA A 227 1.45 3.72 -1.11
C ALA A 227 1.78 4.89 -0.16
N HIS A 228 1.91 4.60 1.13
CA HIS A 228 2.35 5.59 2.11
C HIS A 228 3.75 6.11 1.82
N ALA A 229 4.69 5.20 1.52
CA ALA A 229 6.06 5.59 1.17
C ALA A 229 6.10 6.48 -0.09
N GLY A 230 5.34 6.12 -1.13
CA GLY A 230 5.24 6.89 -2.37
C GLY A 230 4.65 8.28 -2.16
N GLY A 231 3.57 8.38 -1.39
CA GLY A 231 2.98 9.67 -1.03
C GLY A 231 3.95 10.56 -0.24
N PHE A 232 4.68 9.97 0.72
CA PHE A 232 5.69 10.68 1.50
C PHE A 232 6.84 11.20 0.62
N VAL A 233 7.41 10.33 -0.22
CA VAL A 233 8.49 10.68 -1.15
C VAL A 233 8.05 11.78 -2.13
N ALA A 234 6.88 11.64 -2.73
CA ALA A 234 6.33 12.66 -3.62
C ALA A 234 6.10 13.99 -2.88
N GLY A 235 5.61 13.93 -1.65
CA GLY A 235 5.44 15.12 -0.81
C GLY A 235 6.73 15.91 -0.64
N ILE A 236 7.88 15.25 -0.40
CA ILE A 236 9.19 15.91 -0.34
C ILE A 236 9.56 16.52 -1.70
N ALA A 237 9.49 15.72 -2.77
CA ALA A 237 9.91 16.15 -4.10
C ALA A 237 9.13 17.37 -4.60
N LEU A 238 7.81 17.41 -4.36
CA LEU A 238 6.91 18.48 -4.81
C LEU A 238 7.20 19.84 -4.15
N LEU A 239 7.89 19.87 -3.00
CA LEU A 239 8.23 21.14 -2.33
C LEU A 239 9.12 22.05 -3.19
N LEU A 240 9.92 21.50 -4.11
CA LEU A 240 10.69 22.31 -5.06
C LEU A 240 9.82 23.23 -5.90
N LEU A 241 8.61 22.77 -6.23
CA LEU A 241 7.70 23.47 -7.14
C LEU A 241 6.64 24.26 -6.36
N LEU A 242 6.21 23.75 -5.21
CA LEU A 242 5.05 24.28 -4.49
C LEU A 242 5.41 25.36 -3.46
N VAL A 243 6.66 25.47 -3.02
CA VAL A 243 7.02 26.45 -1.98
C VAL A 243 7.01 27.88 -2.52
N ASN A 244 6.43 28.81 -1.76
CA ASN A 244 6.55 30.25 -2.00
C ASN A 244 7.65 30.81 -1.09
N LYS A 245 8.75 31.29 -1.68
CA LYS A 245 9.91 31.80 -0.94
C LYS A 245 9.55 33.02 -0.07
N GLU A 246 8.83 33.99 -0.62
CA GLU A 246 8.41 35.20 0.10
C GLU A 246 7.55 34.85 1.32
N ARG A 247 6.61 33.93 1.14
CA ARG A 247 5.76 33.44 2.25
C ARG A 247 6.59 32.73 3.32
N LEU A 248 7.55 31.92 2.91
CA LEU A 248 8.42 31.19 3.83
C LEU A 248 9.32 32.14 4.64
N GLU A 249 9.91 33.13 3.97
CA GLU A 249 10.71 34.18 4.61
C GLU A 249 9.88 35.02 5.57
N MET A 250 8.65 35.39 5.18
CA MET A 250 7.72 36.08 6.06
C MET A 250 7.42 35.26 7.32
N LEU A 251 7.15 33.96 7.19
CA LEU A 251 6.90 33.08 8.35
C LEU A 251 8.13 32.97 9.27
N ARG A 252 9.33 32.89 8.69
CA ARG A 252 10.60 32.92 9.46
C ARG A 252 10.79 34.25 10.19
N PHE A 253 10.53 35.36 9.52
CA PHE A 253 10.63 36.71 10.08
C PHE A 253 9.71 36.88 11.28
N TRP A 254 8.41 36.59 11.14
CA TRP A 254 7.44 36.72 12.23
C TRP A 254 7.79 35.85 13.44
N ARG A 255 8.35 34.66 13.21
CA ARG A 255 8.84 33.82 14.30
C ARG A 255 10.02 34.47 15.03
N SER A 256 10.99 35.00 14.28
CA SER A 256 12.12 35.72 14.85
C SER A 256 11.67 36.96 15.61
N TYR A 257 10.61 37.62 15.14
CA TYR A 257 10.03 38.82 15.76
C TYR A 257 9.29 38.51 17.07
N GLY A 258 8.58 37.38 17.18
CA GLY A 258 7.99 36.92 18.45
C GLY A 258 9.03 36.67 19.56
N SER A 259 10.27 36.39 19.17
CA SER A 259 11.41 36.20 20.07
C SER A 259 12.12 37.50 20.49
N LEU A 260 11.67 38.69 20.06
CA LEU A 260 12.38 39.96 20.28
C LEU A 260 12.54 40.39 21.74
N PHE A 261 11.77 39.82 22.68
CA PHE A 261 12.04 40.00 24.11
C PHE A 261 13.20 39.14 24.65
N ASN A 262 13.76 38.23 23.85
CA ASN A 262 15.05 37.59 24.07
C ASN A 262 16.15 38.29 23.26
N ILE A 263 16.26 39.60 23.54
CA ILE A 263 17.41 40.51 23.43
C ILE A 263 18.59 40.04 22.56
N VAL A 264 18.68 40.71 21.40
CA VAL A 264 19.90 41.01 20.62
C VAL A 264 20.41 39.89 19.71
N PHE A 265 19.89 39.92 18.47
CA PHE A 265 20.53 39.42 17.24
C PHE A 265 21.25 38.07 17.34
N ARG A 266 20.55 37.03 17.75
CA ARG A 266 20.93 35.69 17.32
C ARG A 266 20.36 35.50 15.92
N GLU A 267 21.23 35.44 14.90
CA GLU A 267 20.85 34.83 13.62
C GLU A 267 20.16 33.50 13.95
N VAL A 268 18.84 33.42 13.73
CA VAL A 268 18.10 32.19 13.88
C VAL A 268 18.55 31.29 12.74
N THR A 269 19.68 30.63 12.97
CA THR A 269 20.25 29.66 12.05
C THR A 269 19.31 28.47 12.01
N VAL A 270 18.40 28.47 11.03
CA VAL A 270 17.50 27.34 10.81
C VAL A 270 18.35 26.17 10.34
N THR A 271 18.55 25.18 11.20
CA THR A 271 19.49 24.08 10.93
C THR A 271 18.94 23.03 9.96
N GLY A 272 17.65 23.10 9.60
CA GLY A 272 16.98 22.08 8.78
C GLY A 272 16.82 20.77 9.54
N LEU A 273 16.98 19.64 8.85
CA LEU A 273 17.00 18.32 9.47
C LEU A 273 18.33 18.08 10.19
N GLY A 274 18.27 17.45 11.37
CA GLY A 274 19.47 16.98 12.06
C GLY A 274 20.26 15.99 11.18
N ARG A 275 21.59 15.97 11.32
CA ARG A 275 22.48 15.13 10.46
C ARG A 275 22.07 13.65 10.43
N ILE A 276 21.75 13.09 11.60
CA ILE A 276 21.31 11.69 11.73
C ILE A 276 19.96 11.47 11.04
N THR A 277 18.98 12.35 11.29
CA THR A 277 17.66 12.29 10.63
C THR A 277 17.79 12.36 9.11
N LYS A 278 18.62 13.28 8.60
CA LYS A 278 18.90 13.43 7.17
C LYS A 278 19.55 12.17 6.59
N LEU A 279 20.53 11.59 7.28
CA LEU A 279 21.19 10.36 6.83
C LEU A 279 20.21 9.18 6.74
N ILE A 280 19.41 8.95 7.78
CA ILE A 280 18.42 7.86 7.78
C ILE A 280 17.37 8.09 6.69
N LEU A 281 16.85 9.31 6.55
CA LEU A 281 15.90 9.66 5.49
C LEU A 281 16.51 9.37 4.10
N ALA A 282 17.77 9.76 3.88
CA ALA A 282 18.47 9.51 2.63
C ALA A 282 18.63 8.01 2.34
N ILE A 283 18.99 7.20 3.34
CA ILE A 283 19.10 5.73 3.20
C ILE A 283 17.75 5.12 2.84
N LEU A 284 16.67 5.53 3.51
CA LEU A 284 15.33 5.03 3.24
C LEU A 284 14.87 5.39 1.81
N ILE A 285 15.07 6.63 1.37
CA ILE A 285 14.73 7.03 -0.01
C ILE A 285 15.63 6.30 -1.02
N ALA A 286 16.93 6.15 -0.74
CA ALA A 286 17.85 5.41 -1.59
C ALA A 286 17.44 3.93 -1.75
N SER A 287 16.91 3.31 -0.68
CA SER A 287 16.37 1.95 -0.77
C SER A 287 15.20 1.86 -1.76
N LEU A 288 14.30 2.86 -1.77
CA LEU A 288 13.17 2.93 -2.72
C LEU A 288 13.64 3.17 -4.15
N ILE A 289 14.69 3.96 -4.36
CA ILE A 289 15.36 4.12 -5.66
C ILE A 289 15.89 2.77 -6.15
N ALA A 290 16.64 2.06 -5.30
CA ALA A 290 17.18 0.75 -5.63
C ALA A 290 16.07 -0.27 -5.93
N GLY A 291 15.03 -0.33 -5.10
CA GLY A 291 13.87 -1.20 -5.34
C GLY A 291 13.19 -0.89 -6.66
N SER A 292 12.97 0.39 -6.98
CA SER A 292 12.37 0.81 -8.24
C SER A 292 13.23 0.42 -9.45
N ALA A 293 14.56 0.54 -9.35
CA ALA A 293 15.49 0.14 -10.40
C ALA A 293 15.46 -1.38 -10.63
N VAL A 294 15.48 -2.17 -9.56
CA VAL A 294 15.37 -3.65 -9.62
C VAL A 294 14.06 -4.07 -10.27
N ILE A 295 12.92 -3.46 -9.87
CA ILE A 295 11.62 -3.77 -10.49
C ILE A 295 11.66 -3.46 -12.00
N ALA A 296 12.19 -2.29 -12.38
CA ALA A 296 12.25 -1.89 -13.79
C ALA A 296 13.18 -2.77 -14.64
N SER A 297 14.21 -3.39 -14.05
CA SER A 297 15.13 -4.29 -14.75
C SER A 297 14.67 -5.75 -14.80
N ASP A 298 14.05 -6.23 -13.72
CA ASP A 298 13.79 -7.66 -13.52
C ASP A 298 12.47 -8.11 -14.14
N VAL A 299 11.50 -7.20 -14.25
CA VAL A 299 10.20 -7.51 -14.85
C VAL A 299 10.37 -7.56 -16.37
N LYS A 300 10.42 -8.77 -16.95
CA LYS A 300 10.36 -8.98 -18.41
C LYS A 300 8.96 -9.42 -18.83
N GLN A 301 8.40 -10.38 -18.09
CA GLN A 301 7.07 -10.91 -18.30
C GLN A 301 6.34 -11.01 -16.95
N LEU A 302 5.11 -10.52 -16.92
CA LEU A 302 4.22 -10.56 -15.79
C LEU A 302 2.80 -10.67 -16.33
N ASP A 303 2.31 -11.90 -16.45
CA ASP A 303 0.97 -12.21 -16.91
C ASP A 303 0.15 -12.76 -15.75
N ILE A 304 -0.97 -12.13 -15.45
CA ILE A 304 -1.85 -12.53 -14.35
C ILE A 304 -3.04 -13.28 -14.92
N TYR A 305 -3.36 -14.41 -14.32
CA TYR A 305 -4.45 -15.30 -14.72
C TYR A 305 -5.45 -15.46 -13.58
N VAL A 306 -6.71 -15.62 -13.94
CA VAL A 306 -7.80 -15.93 -13.02
C VAL A 306 -8.39 -17.27 -13.45
N ALA A 307 -8.29 -18.27 -12.56
CA ALA A 307 -8.86 -19.58 -12.72
C ALA A 307 -10.18 -19.67 -11.95
N ASN A 308 -11.27 -19.96 -12.63
CA ASN A 308 -12.52 -20.39 -12.00
C ASN A 308 -12.48 -21.90 -11.81
N ILE A 309 -12.48 -22.34 -10.54
CA ILE A 309 -12.46 -23.75 -10.14
C ILE A 309 -13.83 -24.09 -9.56
N SER A 310 -14.55 -24.95 -10.27
CA SER A 310 -15.87 -25.45 -9.88
C SER A 310 -15.86 -26.97 -9.78
N GLY A 311 -16.70 -27.55 -8.94
CA GLY A 311 -16.80 -29.00 -8.82
C GLY A 311 -17.22 -29.48 -7.45
N LYS A 312 -16.77 -30.67 -7.08
CA LYS A 312 -17.11 -31.34 -5.83
C LYS A 312 -15.96 -32.18 -5.30
N VAL A 313 -15.80 -32.10 -3.99
CA VAL A 313 -15.01 -33.03 -3.20
C VAL A 313 -15.95 -34.07 -2.60
N VAL A 314 -15.79 -35.33 -2.98
CA VAL A 314 -16.74 -36.39 -2.64
C VAL A 314 -16.90 -36.52 -1.12
N GLY A 315 -18.14 -36.46 -0.65
CA GLY A 315 -18.48 -36.61 0.76
C GLY A 315 -18.11 -35.42 1.66
N ILE A 316 -17.62 -34.31 1.08
CA ILE A 316 -17.10 -33.17 1.85
C ILE A 316 -17.80 -31.85 1.50
N THR A 317 -17.56 -31.30 0.31
CA THR A 317 -18.06 -29.96 -0.09
C THR A 317 -18.07 -29.80 -1.59
N ASP A 318 -18.91 -28.90 -2.09
CA ASP A 318 -18.77 -28.37 -3.44
C ASP A 318 -17.66 -27.30 -3.49
N LEU A 319 -17.07 -27.14 -4.66
CA LEU A 319 -16.05 -26.14 -4.98
C LEU A 319 -16.65 -25.12 -5.93
N ASP A 320 -16.47 -23.84 -5.62
CA ASP A 320 -16.78 -22.71 -6.51
C ASP A 320 -15.92 -21.53 -6.07
N GLU A 321 -14.71 -21.46 -6.63
CA GLU A 321 -13.68 -20.49 -6.21
C GLU A 321 -12.87 -19.93 -7.36
N TYR A 322 -12.43 -18.68 -7.19
CA TYR A 322 -11.48 -18.04 -8.07
C TYR A 322 -10.08 -18.12 -7.47
N VAL A 323 -9.13 -18.64 -8.25
CA VAL A 323 -7.71 -18.67 -7.91
C VAL A 323 -6.96 -17.76 -8.87
N VAL A 324 -6.23 -16.80 -8.32
CA VAL A 324 -5.31 -15.97 -9.09
C VAL A 324 -3.94 -16.64 -9.08
N PHE A 325 -3.29 -16.69 -10.23
CA PHE A 325 -1.88 -17.05 -10.35
C PHE A 325 -1.21 -16.12 -11.36
N ALA A 326 0.11 -16.06 -11.35
CA ALA A 326 0.85 -15.29 -12.34
C ALA A 326 1.95 -16.13 -12.97
N ILE A 327 2.35 -15.73 -14.17
CA ILE A 327 3.58 -16.16 -14.80
C ILE A 327 4.53 -14.98 -14.78
N VAL A 328 5.61 -15.14 -14.02
CA VAL A 328 6.66 -14.13 -13.85
C VAL A 328 7.92 -14.68 -14.48
N ASN A 329 8.39 -14.06 -15.56
CA ASN A 329 9.61 -14.48 -16.26
C ASN A 329 9.64 -16.00 -16.56
N ASP A 330 8.57 -16.54 -17.16
CA ASP A 330 8.37 -17.97 -17.44
C ASP A 330 8.22 -18.90 -16.21
N GLU A 331 8.12 -18.37 -14.99
CA GLU A 331 7.90 -19.16 -13.78
C GLU A 331 6.47 -18.97 -13.24
N LEU A 332 5.84 -20.06 -12.82
CA LEU A 332 4.50 -20.07 -12.24
C LEU A 332 4.55 -19.65 -10.76
N GLU A 333 3.92 -18.52 -10.45
CA GLU A 333 3.70 -18.06 -9.09
C GLU A 333 2.25 -18.27 -8.67
N ILE A 334 2.05 -19.11 -7.64
CA ILE A 334 0.73 -19.33 -7.03
C ILE A 334 0.72 -18.76 -5.60
N PRO A 335 -0.07 -17.71 -5.35
CA PRO A 335 -0.28 -17.13 -4.03
C PRO A 335 -0.95 -18.10 -3.05
N ALA A 336 -0.99 -17.70 -1.78
CA ALA A 336 -1.67 -18.48 -0.76
C ALA A 336 -3.19 -18.58 -1.04
N ILE A 337 -3.66 -19.82 -1.23
CA ILE A 337 -5.09 -20.13 -1.38
C ILE A 337 -5.69 -20.43 0.00
N ALA A 338 -6.74 -19.69 0.35
CA ALA A 338 -7.38 -19.76 1.66
C ALA A 338 -8.12 -21.10 1.87
N ASN A 339 -8.90 -21.53 0.89
CA ASN A 339 -9.62 -22.80 0.96
C ASN A 339 -8.67 -23.99 0.84
N VAL A 340 -8.77 -24.87 1.82
CA VAL A 340 -7.89 -26.02 1.94
C VAL A 340 -8.06 -26.99 0.77
N TYR A 341 -9.30 -27.23 0.32
CA TYR A 341 -9.59 -28.21 -0.72
C TYR A 341 -9.18 -27.72 -2.10
N THR A 342 -9.42 -26.45 -2.41
CA THR A 342 -8.92 -25.80 -3.62
C THR A 342 -7.39 -25.78 -3.63
N ARG A 343 -6.76 -25.43 -2.50
CA ARG A 343 -5.30 -25.43 -2.36
C ARG A 343 -4.70 -26.81 -2.60
N ILE A 344 -5.31 -27.88 -2.08
CA ILE A 344 -4.86 -29.25 -2.30
C ILE A 344 -4.91 -29.58 -3.80
N LEU A 345 -6.04 -29.35 -4.46
CA LEU A 345 -6.22 -29.63 -5.89
C LEU A 345 -5.19 -28.89 -6.74
N VAL A 346 -5.06 -27.57 -6.55
CA VAL A 346 -4.09 -26.74 -7.28
C VAL A 346 -2.68 -27.25 -7.05
N ASN A 347 -2.29 -27.54 -5.81
CA ASN A 347 -0.96 -28.09 -5.51
C ASN A 347 -0.70 -29.43 -6.24
N ARG A 348 -1.72 -30.31 -6.40
CA ARG A 348 -1.55 -31.57 -7.15
C ARG A 348 -1.30 -31.34 -8.63
N LEU A 349 -2.07 -30.45 -9.24
CA LEU A 349 -1.92 -30.12 -10.65
C LEU A 349 -0.59 -29.42 -10.93
N VAL A 350 -0.16 -28.53 -10.04
CA VAL A 350 1.15 -27.86 -10.11
C VAL A 350 2.28 -28.87 -9.95
N GLY A 351 2.19 -29.76 -8.96
CA GLY A 351 3.19 -30.82 -8.76
C GLY A 351 3.23 -31.88 -9.87
N LEU A 352 2.32 -31.82 -10.83
CA LEU A 352 2.29 -32.62 -12.05
C LEU A 352 2.62 -31.80 -13.30
N ASP A 353 3.06 -30.55 -13.14
CA ASP A 353 3.38 -29.61 -14.22
C ASP A 353 2.19 -29.40 -15.20
N MET A 354 0.95 -29.45 -14.69
CA MET A 354 -0.27 -29.38 -15.51
C MET A 354 -0.80 -27.95 -15.72
N PHE A 355 -0.36 -26.98 -14.92
CA PHE A 355 -0.72 -25.58 -15.13
C PHE A 355 0.07 -24.95 -16.29
N MET A 356 1.30 -25.44 -16.52
CA MET A 356 2.19 -24.96 -17.57
C MET A 356 3.00 -26.14 -18.13
N ASN A 357 2.71 -26.50 -19.38
CA ASN A 357 3.41 -27.53 -20.13
C ASN A 357 3.68 -27.05 -21.57
N LYS A 358 4.88 -26.50 -21.79
CA LYS A 358 5.31 -25.97 -23.09
C LYS A 358 5.30 -27.02 -24.21
N SER A 359 5.50 -28.30 -23.87
CA SER A 359 5.46 -29.39 -24.85
C SER A 359 4.05 -29.73 -25.32
N ALA A 360 3.03 -29.34 -24.56
CA ALA A 360 1.62 -29.54 -24.86
C ALA A 360 0.94 -28.29 -25.45
N ALA A 361 1.71 -27.28 -25.90
CA ALA A 361 1.16 -26.06 -26.47
C ALA A 361 0.23 -26.34 -27.68
N ASN A 362 -0.94 -25.70 -27.70
CA ASN A 362 -2.03 -25.92 -28.66
C ASN A 362 -2.52 -27.37 -28.74
N THR A 363 -2.44 -28.13 -27.65
CA THR A 363 -2.92 -29.52 -27.62
C THR A 363 -4.01 -29.75 -26.58
N ILE A 364 -4.76 -30.82 -26.81
CA ILE A 364 -5.69 -31.41 -25.84
C ILE A 364 -5.05 -32.71 -25.34
N VAL A 365 -4.82 -32.79 -24.04
CA VAL A 365 -4.24 -33.97 -23.39
C VAL A 365 -5.34 -34.70 -22.64
N ASN A 366 -5.57 -35.97 -22.97
CA ASN A 366 -6.54 -36.83 -22.29
C ASN A 366 -5.78 -37.91 -21.52
N LEU A 367 -6.03 -37.99 -20.21
CA LEU A 367 -5.37 -38.92 -19.30
C LEU A 367 -6.43 -39.81 -18.64
N ILE A 368 -6.30 -41.13 -18.77
CA ILE A 368 -7.27 -42.09 -18.26
C ILE A 368 -6.54 -43.19 -17.49
N GLY A 369 -6.95 -43.42 -16.25
CA GLY A 369 -6.45 -44.52 -15.41
C GLY A 369 -4.96 -44.45 -15.04
N ILE A 370 -4.40 -43.24 -14.86
CA ILE A 370 -2.96 -43.05 -14.62
C ILE A 370 -2.67 -43.00 -13.12
N LYS A 371 -1.74 -43.84 -12.66
CA LYS A 371 -1.14 -43.75 -11.31
C LYS A 371 0.18 -42.99 -11.39
N THR A 372 0.30 -41.90 -10.63
CA THR A 372 1.49 -41.03 -10.63
C THR A 372 1.72 -40.43 -9.24
N TYR A 373 2.75 -39.60 -9.12
CA TYR A 373 3.10 -38.87 -7.91
C TYR A 373 3.21 -37.38 -8.21
N SER A 374 2.42 -36.56 -7.52
CA SER A 374 2.55 -35.10 -7.55
C SER A 374 3.72 -34.67 -6.68
N LYS A 375 4.69 -33.96 -7.24
CA LYS A 375 5.89 -33.48 -6.53
C LYS A 375 5.58 -32.16 -5.83
N LEU A 376 5.60 -32.15 -4.50
CA LEU A 376 5.34 -30.93 -3.71
C LEU A 376 6.59 -30.42 -3.01
N PRO A 377 7.06 -29.19 -3.30
CA PRO A 377 8.10 -28.56 -2.53
C PRO A 377 7.54 -28.10 -1.17
N LEU A 378 8.04 -28.68 -0.08
CA LEU A 378 7.64 -28.43 1.30
C LEU A 378 8.88 -28.16 2.16
N ARG A 379 9.15 -26.89 2.48
CA ARG A 379 10.24 -26.46 3.38
C ARG A 379 11.63 -27.05 3.03
N GLY A 380 11.95 -27.15 1.73
CA GLY A 380 13.21 -27.70 1.24
C GLY A 380 13.22 -29.21 1.02
N LEU A 381 12.12 -29.91 1.31
CA LEU A 381 11.89 -31.31 0.95
C LEU A 381 10.95 -31.37 -0.27
N VAL A 382 11.18 -32.31 -1.20
CA VAL A 382 10.18 -32.65 -2.22
C VAL A 382 9.44 -33.90 -1.75
N VAL A 383 8.12 -33.79 -1.61
CA VAL A 383 7.26 -34.91 -1.20
C VAL A 383 6.52 -35.43 -2.42
N ASP A 384 6.71 -36.71 -2.72
CA ASP A 384 5.97 -37.44 -3.74
C ASP A 384 4.61 -37.86 -3.19
N VAL A 385 3.55 -37.18 -3.62
CA VAL A 385 2.20 -37.45 -3.16
C VAL A 385 1.48 -38.36 -4.16
N PRO A 386 1.01 -39.55 -3.74
CA PRO A 386 0.22 -40.41 -4.61
C PRO A 386 -0.98 -39.68 -5.20
N THR A 387 -1.09 -39.72 -6.53
CA THR A 387 -2.18 -39.12 -7.28
C THR A 387 -2.62 -40.09 -8.37
N TYR A 388 -3.90 -40.46 -8.35
CA TYR A 388 -4.52 -41.30 -9.35
C TYR A 388 -5.49 -40.46 -10.19
N ILE A 389 -5.26 -40.45 -11.50
CA ILE A 389 -6.09 -39.75 -12.47
C ILE A 389 -7.04 -40.77 -13.06
N GLU A 390 -8.32 -40.68 -12.70
CA GLU A 390 -9.34 -41.58 -13.23
C GLU A 390 -9.64 -41.22 -14.69
N ASN A 391 -9.99 -39.96 -14.94
CA ASN A 391 -10.19 -39.37 -16.25
C ASN A 391 -9.96 -37.86 -16.16
N LEU A 392 -9.02 -37.30 -16.93
CA LEU A 392 -8.71 -35.87 -16.92
C LEU A 392 -8.40 -35.40 -18.34
N THR A 393 -9.12 -34.36 -18.76
CA THR A 393 -8.85 -33.62 -19.99
C THR A 393 -8.22 -32.29 -19.65
N LEU A 394 -7.11 -31.95 -20.31
CA LEU A 394 -6.40 -30.68 -20.20
C LEU A 394 -6.33 -30.03 -21.57
N ILE A 395 -6.65 -28.74 -21.66
CA ILE A 395 -6.60 -27.95 -22.88
C ILE A 395 -5.58 -26.83 -22.64
N TYR A 396 -4.57 -26.74 -23.50
CA TYR A 396 -3.51 -25.73 -23.39
C TYR A 396 -3.59 -24.70 -24.51
N ASP A 397 -3.20 -23.46 -24.20
CA ASP A 397 -3.05 -22.41 -25.21
C ASP A 397 -1.74 -22.52 -26.01
N SER A 398 -1.47 -21.53 -26.85
CA SER A 398 -0.28 -21.48 -27.70
C SER A 398 1.03 -21.33 -26.93
N LEU A 399 0.99 -20.98 -25.66
CA LEU A 399 2.15 -20.87 -24.78
C LEU A 399 2.32 -22.12 -23.91
N GLY A 400 1.42 -23.10 -24.01
CA GLY A 400 1.41 -24.28 -23.16
C GLY A 400 0.86 -24.00 -21.77
N ILE A 401 0.04 -22.95 -21.60
CA ILE A 401 -0.61 -22.61 -20.34
C ILE A 401 -2.00 -23.22 -20.33
N LEU A 402 -2.39 -23.77 -19.18
CA LEU A 402 -3.69 -24.40 -19.02
C LEU A 402 -4.82 -23.38 -19.28
N ARG A 403 -5.78 -23.75 -20.14
CA ARG A 403 -7.00 -22.99 -20.42
C ARG A 403 -8.21 -23.62 -19.76
N GLU A 404 -8.35 -24.93 -19.94
CA GLU A 404 -9.43 -25.70 -19.35
C GLU A 404 -8.89 -27.02 -18.82
N ALA A 405 -9.38 -27.42 -17.65
CA ALA A 405 -9.18 -28.77 -17.14
C ALA A 405 -10.51 -29.29 -16.63
N TYR A 406 -10.86 -30.53 -16.91
CA TYR A 406 -12.00 -31.16 -16.25
C TYR A 406 -11.81 -32.66 -16.13
N GLY A 407 -12.27 -33.22 -15.03
CA GLY A 407 -12.06 -34.62 -14.75
C GLY A 407 -12.18 -35.01 -13.29
N SER A 408 -11.64 -36.20 -13.00
CA SER A 408 -11.62 -36.84 -11.70
C SER A 408 -10.19 -37.22 -11.29
N ILE A 409 -9.82 -36.85 -10.07
CA ILE A 409 -8.52 -37.18 -9.46
C ILE A 409 -8.75 -37.67 -8.03
N ASP A 410 -8.12 -38.79 -7.70
CA ASP A 410 -7.95 -39.28 -6.34
C ASP A 410 -6.55 -38.94 -5.82
N THR A 411 -6.46 -38.43 -4.60
CA THR A 411 -5.17 -38.13 -3.96
C THR A 411 -5.27 -38.29 -2.45
N VAL A 412 -4.17 -38.06 -1.74
CA VAL A 412 -4.10 -38.08 -0.29
C VAL A 412 -3.83 -36.69 0.28
N VAL A 413 -4.42 -36.41 1.44
CA VAL A 413 -4.08 -35.24 2.24
C VAL A 413 -2.70 -35.43 2.85
N VAL A 414 -1.86 -34.41 2.74
CA VAL A 414 -0.55 -34.37 3.40
C VAL A 414 -0.62 -33.41 4.57
N SER A 415 -0.36 -33.94 5.75
CA SER A 415 -0.29 -33.19 7.01
C SER A 415 1.18 -33.01 7.40
N ILE A 416 1.56 -31.76 7.70
CA ILE A 416 2.95 -31.38 7.96
C ILE A 416 3.08 -30.96 9.41
N ARG A 417 4.00 -31.58 10.14
CA ARG A 417 4.40 -31.19 11.50
C ARG A 417 5.91 -31.02 11.55
N ASP A 418 6.34 -29.78 11.80
CA ASP A 418 7.75 -29.37 11.85
C ASP A 418 8.53 -29.73 10.58
N THR A 419 9.31 -30.81 10.62
CA THR A 419 10.13 -31.35 9.53
C THR A 419 9.62 -32.69 8.99
N THR A 420 8.50 -33.19 9.50
CA THR A 420 7.90 -34.48 9.11
C THR A 420 6.56 -34.29 8.40
N TYR A 421 6.21 -35.26 7.55
CA TYR A 421 4.91 -35.32 6.90
C TYR A 421 4.23 -36.68 7.12
N ARG A 422 2.91 -36.70 7.05
CA ARG A 422 2.09 -37.92 7.06
C ARG A 422 0.98 -37.82 6.03
N PHE A 423 0.66 -38.96 5.42
CA PHE A 423 -0.56 -39.10 4.62
C PHE A 423 -1.73 -39.39 5.55
N GLU A 424 -2.82 -38.67 5.36
CA GLU A 424 -4.04 -38.81 6.15
C GLU A 424 -5.15 -39.47 5.31
N SER A 425 -6.22 -38.74 5.01
CA SER A 425 -7.36 -39.25 4.27
C SER A 425 -7.15 -39.22 2.76
N ASN A 426 -7.73 -40.20 2.06
CA ASN A 426 -7.93 -40.14 0.62
C ASN A 426 -9.03 -39.10 0.32
N ILE A 427 -8.86 -38.36 -0.77
CA ILE A 427 -9.82 -37.39 -1.28
C ILE A 427 -10.00 -37.61 -2.78
N THR A 428 -11.27 -37.64 -3.19
CA THR A 428 -11.68 -37.70 -4.60
C THR A 428 -12.25 -36.36 -5.01
N TYR A 429 -11.75 -35.83 -6.12
CA TYR A 429 -12.20 -34.59 -6.75
C TYR A 429 -12.93 -34.89 -8.05
N PHE A 430 -14.07 -34.25 -8.26
CA PHE A 430 -14.64 -34.00 -9.58
C PHE A 430 -14.60 -32.51 -9.83
N PHE A 431 -13.92 -32.05 -10.88
CA PHE A 431 -13.69 -30.62 -11.02
C PHE A 431 -13.69 -30.15 -12.48
N LYS A 432 -13.89 -28.85 -12.64
CA LYS A 432 -13.69 -28.09 -13.86
C LYS A 432 -12.95 -26.80 -13.51
N ILE A 433 -11.84 -26.56 -14.19
CA ILE A 433 -11.06 -25.33 -14.15
C ILE A 433 -11.24 -24.64 -15.50
N ASN A 434 -11.63 -23.37 -15.47
CA ASN A 434 -11.57 -22.49 -16.65
C ASN A 434 -10.67 -21.31 -16.33
N ILE A 435 -9.70 -21.04 -17.19
CA ILE A 435 -8.74 -19.94 -17.04
C ILE A 435 -9.06 -18.90 -18.10
N GLU A 436 -9.43 -17.71 -17.63
CA GLU A 436 -9.71 -16.56 -18.49
C GLU A 436 -8.42 -16.07 -19.19
N SER A 437 -8.55 -15.12 -20.12
CA SER A 437 -7.39 -14.48 -20.73
C SER A 437 -6.49 -13.82 -19.69
N SER A 438 -5.18 -13.78 -19.96
CA SER A 438 -4.24 -13.12 -19.08
C SER A 438 -4.33 -11.60 -19.14
N TYR A 439 -3.96 -10.97 -18.04
CA TYR A 439 -3.70 -9.55 -17.96
C TYR A 439 -2.19 -9.32 -17.93
N ASN A 440 -1.66 -8.62 -18.94
CA ASN A 440 -0.23 -8.28 -18.97
C ASN A 440 0.06 -7.08 -18.07
N GLY A 441 0.61 -7.35 -16.88
CA GLY A 441 0.98 -6.34 -15.89
C GLY A 441 2.35 -5.69 -16.13
N SER A 442 3.20 -6.26 -17.01
CA SER A 442 4.59 -5.84 -17.17
C SER A 442 4.73 -4.34 -17.42
N LYS A 443 4.03 -3.81 -18.45
CA LYS A 443 4.15 -2.41 -18.85
C LYS A 443 3.71 -1.46 -17.73
N LEU A 444 2.65 -1.81 -17.00
CA LEU A 444 2.14 -1.01 -15.90
C LEU A 444 3.14 -0.97 -14.74
N VAL A 445 3.67 -2.12 -14.34
CA VAL A 445 4.66 -2.21 -13.25
C VAL A 445 5.97 -1.50 -13.61
N ILE A 446 6.50 -1.70 -14.82
CA ILE A 446 7.75 -1.06 -15.26
C ILE A 446 7.59 0.46 -15.33
N SER A 447 6.51 0.96 -15.94
CA SER A 447 6.29 2.41 -16.07
C SER A 447 6.11 3.10 -14.71
N THR A 448 5.38 2.47 -13.78
CA THR A 448 5.24 2.98 -12.42
C THR A 448 6.52 2.88 -11.61
N ALA A 449 7.37 1.86 -11.85
CA ALA A 449 8.70 1.76 -11.25
C ALA A 449 9.63 2.87 -11.72
N ILE A 450 9.65 3.19 -13.02
CA ILE A 450 10.43 4.32 -13.56
C ILE A 450 9.97 5.65 -12.93
N ALA A 451 8.65 5.88 -12.85
CA ALA A 451 8.12 7.07 -12.19
C ALA A 451 8.51 7.14 -10.70
N SER A 452 8.46 6.00 -9.99
CA SER A 452 8.88 5.87 -8.58
C SER A 452 10.37 6.16 -8.40
N PHE A 453 11.22 5.68 -9.31
CA PHE A 453 12.66 5.96 -9.33
C PHE A 453 12.93 7.46 -9.49
N THR A 454 12.30 8.10 -10.47
CA THR A 454 12.49 9.52 -10.76
C THR A 454 12.08 10.40 -9.58
N ILE A 455 10.87 10.20 -9.05
CA ILE A 455 10.39 11.04 -7.94
C ILE A 455 11.19 10.80 -6.65
N SER A 456 11.63 9.56 -6.39
CA SER A 456 12.52 9.25 -5.26
C SER A 456 13.87 9.92 -5.39
N THR A 457 14.43 9.97 -6.59
CA THR A 457 15.69 10.67 -6.86
C THR A 457 15.56 12.17 -6.57
N ILE A 458 14.47 12.78 -7.02
CA ILE A 458 14.19 14.20 -6.73
C ILE A 458 14.04 14.42 -5.22
N ALA A 459 13.26 13.57 -4.52
CA ALA A 459 13.07 13.66 -3.08
C ALA A 459 14.38 13.53 -2.29
N LEU A 460 15.29 12.65 -2.74
CA LEU A 460 16.61 12.47 -2.15
C LEU A 460 17.43 13.76 -2.27
N LEU A 461 17.49 14.36 -3.46
CA LEU A 461 18.20 15.61 -3.70
C LEU A 461 17.64 16.75 -2.85
N VAL A 462 16.31 16.86 -2.73
CA VAL A 462 15.65 17.84 -1.85
C VAL A 462 16.05 17.63 -0.40
N SER A 463 16.00 16.39 0.09
CA SER A 463 16.32 16.05 1.47
C SER A 463 17.78 16.36 1.84
N LEU A 464 18.71 16.17 0.89
CA LEU A 464 20.13 16.41 1.10
C LEU A 464 20.48 17.90 1.05
N PHE A 465 19.98 18.61 0.04
CA PHE A 465 20.49 19.92 -0.34
C PHE A 465 19.55 21.10 -0.03
N ARG A 466 18.25 20.86 0.17
CA ARG A 466 17.23 21.93 0.31
C ARG A 466 16.54 21.98 1.66
N ASP A 467 16.82 21.05 2.58
CA ASP A 467 16.14 20.98 3.88
C ASP A 467 16.22 22.28 4.69
N ARG A 468 17.39 22.92 4.72
CA ARG A 468 17.59 24.22 5.40
C ARG A 468 16.82 25.34 4.74
N GLU A 469 16.69 25.32 3.42
CA GLU A 469 15.91 26.31 2.67
C GLU A 469 14.42 26.18 2.95
N LEU A 470 13.94 24.99 3.32
CA LEU A 470 12.53 24.68 3.55
C LEU A 470 12.09 24.89 5.00
N ALA A 471 12.97 24.65 5.98
CA ALA A 471 12.55 24.65 7.38
C ALA A 471 12.08 26.03 7.88
N VAL A 472 10.96 26.05 8.59
CA VAL A 472 10.45 27.18 9.38
C VAL A 472 10.76 26.96 10.86
N ILE A 473 10.68 25.70 11.30
CA ILE A 473 10.98 25.28 12.67
C ILE A 473 12.04 24.18 12.70
N SER A 474 13.29 24.54 13.02
CA SER A 474 14.42 23.62 13.21
C SER A 474 14.58 23.10 14.64
#